data_AF-A0A835RRR3-F1
#
_entry.id   AF-A0A835RRR3-F1
#
_cell.length_a   1.000
_cell.length_b   1.000
_cell.length_c   1.000
_cell.angle_alpha   90.00
_cell.angle_beta   90.00
_cell.angle_gamma   90.00
#
_symmetry.space_group_name_H-M   'P 1'
#
loop_
_entity.id
_entity.type
_entity.pdbx_description
1 polymer ?
#
loop_
_entity_poly.entity_id
_entity_poly.type
_entity_poly.pdbx_seq_one_letter_code
_entity_poly.pdbx_strand_id
1 'polypeptide(L)'
;MGASSWPSATEILDAKTKVSEMSGREVEDLKVVVSPYRICPLGAHIDHQGGVVSAMTINKGIILAFVSSFDTQIVLRSGQFSGEVKFRVDEEQYPRKSKIVPESNLSNSSEDSNWGCYARGALYALKKGNQIKKGIIGFISGSEGLDSSGLSSSAAVELPIYWLWKVPIT
;
A
#
# COMPACT_ATOMS: atom_id res chain seq x y z
N MET A 1 -16.35 21.92 -18.28
CA MET A 1 -16.11 20.48 -18.08
C MET A 1 -16.01 20.25 -16.59
N GLY A 2 -16.97 19.55 -15.98
CA GLY A 2 -16.90 19.25 -14.55
C GLY A 2 -15.66 18.44 -14.26
N ALA A 3 -14.79 18.91 -13.36
CA ALA A 3 -13.64 18.15 -12.92
C ALA A 3 -14.14 16.82 -12.36
N SER A 4 -13.79 15.71 -13.02
CA SER A 4 -14.07 14.38 -12.47
C SER A 4 -13.39 14.27 -11.11
N SER A 5 -14.19 14.00 -10.07
CA SER A 5 -13.71 13.84 -8.70
C SER A 5 -13.00 12.49 -8.57
N TRP A 6 -11.80 12.49 -8.01
CA TRP A 6 -11.07 11.26 -7.72
C TRP A 6 -11.20 10.91 -6.22
N PRO A 7 -11.27 9.61 -5.87
CA PRO A 7 -11.41 8.48 -6.79
C PRO A 7 -12.83 8.38 -7.37
N SER A 8 -12.92 7.93 -8.61
CA SER A 8 -14.21 7.67 -9.26
C SER A 8 -14.87 6.41 -8.68
N ALA A 9 -16.20 6.34 -8.76
CA ALA A 9 -16.95 5.15 -8.33
C ALA A 9 -16.51 3.88 -9.09
N THR A 10 -16.14 4.02 -10.36
CA THR A 10 -15.61 2.93 -11.19
C THR A 10 -14.27 2.43 -10.66
N GLU A 11 -13.32 3.32 -10.36
CA GLU A 11 -12.02 2.92 -9.79
C GLU A 11 -12.17 2.18 -8.44
N ILE A 12 -13.12 2.61 -7.60
CA ILE A 12 -13.44 1.92 -6.34
C ILE A 12 -14.03 0.54 -6.60
N LEU A 13 -15.01 0.44 -7.52
CA LEU A 13 -15.68 -0.81 -7.84
C LEU A 13 -14.72 -1.82 -8.47
N ASP A 14 -13.84 -1.37 -9.36
CA ASP A 14 -12.83 -2.21 -10.00
C ASP A 14 -11.87 -2.79 -8.95
N ALA A 15 -11.37 -1.94 -8.04
CA ALA A 15 -10.49 -2.38 -6.96
C ALA A 15 -11.19 -3.40 -6.03
N LYS A 16 -12.46 -3.16 -5.69
CA LYS A 16 -13.26 -4.11 -4.90
C LYS A 16 -13.48 -5.43 -5.64
N THR A 17 -13.84 -5.38 -6.92
CA THR A 17 -14.05 -6.59 -7.75
C THR A 17 -12.79 -7.46 -7.76
N LYS A 18 -11.60 -6.84 -7.85
CA LYS A 18 -10.33 -7.58 -7.74
C LYS A 18 -10.13 -8.28 -6.40
N VAL A 19 -10.49 -7.64 -5.29
CA VAL A 19 -10.40 -8.30 -3.98
C VAL A 19 -11.47 -9.37 -3.80
N SER A 20 -12.67 -9.17 -4.35
CA SER A 20 -13.74 -10.18 -4.37
C SER A 20 -13.26 -11.45 -5.10
N GLU A 21 -12.68 -11.30 -6.29
CA GLU A 21 -12.05 -12.40 -7.05
C GLU A 21 -10.94 -13.09 -6.25
N MET A 22 -10.11 -12.33 -5.52
CA MET A 22 -9.00 -12.87 -4.73
C MET A 22 -9.44 -13.61 -3.45
N SER A 23 -10.52 -13.17 -2.81
CA SER A 23 -10.92 -13.60 -1.47
C SER A 23 -12.16 -14.49 -1.44
N GLY A 24 -12.93 -14.53 -2.54
CA GLY A 24 -14.25 -15.17 -2.59
C GLY A 24 -15.31 -14.47 -1.73
N ARG A 25 -15.10 -13.19 -1.38
CA ARG A 25 -16.02 -12.38 -0.57
C ARG A 25 -16.87 -11.46 -1.44
N GLU A 26 -18.07 -11.17 -0.98
CA GLU A 26 -18.98 -10.23 -1.65
C GLU A 26 -18.41 -8.81 -1.62
N VAL A 27 -18.72 -8.01 -2.65
CA VAL A 27 -18.17 -6.67 -2.87
C VAL A 27 -18.55 -5.69 -1.74
N GLU A 28 -19.69 -5.95 -1.10
CA GLU A 28 -20.26 -5.18 0.01
C GLU A 28 -19.44 -5.32 1.29
N ASP A 29 -18.83 -6.50 1.51
CA ASP A 29 -17.98 -6.77 2.69
C ASP A 29 -16.60 -6.09 2.61
N LEU A 30 -16.23 -5.62 1.42
CA LEU A 30 -14.92 -5.06 1.15
C LEU A 30 -14.82 -3.62 1.61
N LYS A 31 -13.71 -3.30 2.26
CA LYS A 31 -13.36 -1.95 2.72
C LYS A 31 -12.39 -1.31 1.74
N VAL A 32 -12.41 0.02 1.67
CA VAL A 32 -11.55 0.79 0.79
C VAL A 32 -10.91 1.93 1.57
N VAL A 33 -9.61 2.11 1.41
CA VAL A 33 -8.86 3.26 1.89
C VAL A 33 -8.23 3.95 0.70
N VAL A 34 -8.24 5.28 0.75
CA VAL A 34 -7.76 6.15 -0.32
C VAL A 34 -6.70 7.06 0.27
N SER A 35 -5.53 7.14 -0.36
CA SER A 35 -4.48 8.08 0.02
C SER A 35 -4.09 8.94 -1.17
N PRO A 36 -4.35 10.26 -1.13
CA PRO A 36 -3.99 11.15 -2.22
C PRO A 36 -2.47 11.29 -2.34
N TYR A 37 -2.01 11.53 -3.56
CA TYR A 37 -0.68 12.05 -3.82
C TYR A 37 -0.57 13.49 -3.36
N ARG A 38 0.68 13.98 -3.24
CA ARG A 38 0.96 15.36 -2.84
C ARG A 38 1.95 16.02 -3.78
N ILE A 39 1.83 17.34 -3.88
CA ILE A 39 2.85 18.23 -4.46
C ILE A 39 3.33 19.21 -3.39
N CYS A 40 4.49 19.82 -3.63
CA CYS A 40 5.06 20.85 -2.76
C CYS A 40 5.50 22.06 -3.59
N PRO A 41 4.58 22.98 -3.94
CA PRO A 41 4.91 24.15 -4.77
C PRO A 41 6.04 25.02 -4.22
N LEU A 42 6.18 25.13 -2.89
CA LEU A 42 7.22 25.92 -2.23
C LEU A 42 7.86 25.13 -1.08
N GLY A 43 9.18 25.27 -0.92
CA GLY A 43 9.94 24.64 0.16
C GLY A 43 10.48 23.24 -0.19
N ALA A 44 11.06 23.06 -1.37
CA ALA A 44 11.76 21.82 -1.70
C ALA A 44 13.04 21.67 -0.83
N HIS A 45 13.29 20.46 -0.32
CA HIS A 45 14.51 20.08 0.43
C HIS A 45 14.80 20.83 1.74
N ILE A 46 13.82 21.54 2.30
CA ILE A 46 14.00 22.22 3.60
C ILE A 46 13.26 21.52 4.75
N ASP A 47 12.40 20.55 4.44
CA ASP A 47 11.65 19.76 5.42
C ASP A 47 12.56 19.00 6.38
N HIS A 48 13.62 18.36 5.87
CA HIS A 48 14.59 17.65 6.70
C HIS A 48 15.56 18.58 7.47
N GLN A 49 15.43 19.89 7.32
CA GLN A 49 16.15 20.91 8.08
C GLN A 49 15.24 21.68 9.06
N GLY A 50 13.98 21.26 9.20
CA GLY A 50 12.98 21.96 10.02
C GLY A 50 12.38 23.22 9.36
N GLY A 51 12.60 23.39 8.06
CA GLY A 51 12.00 24.47 7.27
C GLY A 51 10.51 24.24 7.01
N VAL A 52 9.78 25.33 6.80
CA VAL A 52 8.34 25.31 6.52
C VAL A 52 8.11 25.03 5.03
N VAL A 53 7.28 24.04 4.73
CA VAL A 53 6.91 23.67 3.35
C VAL A 53 5.45 23.98 3.06
N SER A 54 5.12 24.24 1.80
CA SER A 54 3.75 24.45 1.35
C SER A 54 3.28 23.23 0.56
N ALA A 55 3.02 22.10 1.24
CA ALA A 55 2.54 20.89 0.59
C ALA A 55 1.01 20.86 0.48
N MET A 56 0.49 20.29 -0.62
CA MET A 56 -0.95 20.06 -0.81
C MET A 56 -1.21 18.73 -1.50
N THR A 57 -2.38 18.14 -1.24
CA THR A 57 -2.85 16.92 -1.92
C THR A 57 -3.42 17.25 -3.29
N ILE A 58 -3.37 16.29 -4.21
CA ILE A 58 -4.02 16.38 -5.52
C ILE A 58 -5.17 15.36 -5.63
N ASN A 59 -6.04 15.56 -6.63
CA ASN A 59 -7.15 14.65 -6.95
C ASN A 59 -6.67 13.40 -7.73
N LYS A 60 -5.61 12.78 -7.24
CA LYS A 60 -4.97 11.55 -7.74
C LYS A 60 -4.28 10.87 -6.56
N GLY A 61 -4.10 9.56 -6.60
CA GLY A 61 -3.46 8.84 -5.49
C GLY A 61 -3.58 7.33 -5.58
N ILE A 62 -3.49 6.69 -4.41
CA ILE A 62 -3.59 5.25 -4.22
C ILE A 62 -4.96 4.88 -3.65
N ILE A 63 -5.56 3.84 -4.22
CA ILE A 63 -6.73 3.13 -3.71
C ILE A 63 -6.26 1.76 -3.23
N LEU A 64 -6.63 1.40 -2.00
CA LEU A 64 -6.45 0.06 -1.45
C LEU A 64 -7.82 -0.50 -1.07
N ALA A 65 -8.29 -1.46 -1.85
CA ALA A 65 -9.43 -2.30 -1.46
C ALA A 65 -8.91 -3.51 -0.67
N PHE A 66 -9.64 -3.94 0.35
CA PHE A 66 -9.23 -5.09 1.16
C PHE A 66 -10.39 -5.73 1.94
N VAL A 67 -10.10 -6.92 2.46
CA VAL A 67 -10.87 -7.61 3.49
C VAL A 67 -9.93 -8.22 4.52
N SER A 68 -10.41 -8.40 5.75
CA SER A 68 -9.67 -9.16 6.77
C SER A 68 -9.50 -10.61 6.31
N SER A 69 -8.29 -11.14 6.45
CA SER A 69 -8.10 -12.59 6.37
C SER A 69 -8.72 -13.27 7.61
N PHE A 70 -8.99 -14.57 7.47
CA PHE A 70 -9.39 -15.43 8.59
C PHE A 70 -8.22 -15.84 9.49
N ASP A 71 -7.00 -15.74 8.97
CA ASP A 71 -5.76 -16.09 9.64
C ASP A 71 -4.81 -14.87 9.72
N THR A 72 -3.52 -15.10 9.97
CA THR A 72 -2.49 -14.06 10.02
C THR A 72 -1.89 -13.71 8.65
N GLN A 73 -2.39 -14.29 7.55
CA GLN A 73 -1.80 -14.12 6.22
C GLN A 73 -2.18 -12.78 5.59
N ILE A 74 -1.16 -12.06 5.12
CA ILE A 74 -1.30 -10.88 4.28
C ILE A 74 -1.03 -11.28 2.84
N VAL A 75 -1.97 -10.98 1.95
CA VAL A 75 -1.88 -11.19 0.50
C VAL A 75 -2.24 -9.90 -0.20
N LEU A 76 -1.30 -9.31 -0.93
CA LEU A 76 -1.51 -8.06 -1.66
C LEU A 76 -1.18 -8.24 -3.14
N ARG A 77 -2.04 -7.72 -4.02
CA ARG A 77 -1.76 -7.53 -5.44
C ARG A 77 -1.72 -6.06 -5.80
N SER A 78 -0.94 -5.73 -6.82
CA SER A 78 -0.87 -4.37 -7.36
C SER A 78 -1.47 -4.33 -8.76
N GLY A 79 -2.18 -3.25 -9.08
CA GLY A 79 -2.60 -2.94 -10.45
C GLY A 79 -1.46 -2.44 -11.34
N GLN A 80 -0.33 -2.01 -10.77
CA GLN A 80 0.79 -1.41 -11.49
C GLN A 80 2.03 -2.32 -11.54
N PHE A 81 2.16 -3.24 -10.59
CA PHE A 81 3.32 -4.13 -10.49
C PHE A 81 2.87 -5.58 -10.56
N SER A 82 3.59 -6.38 -11.35
CA SER A 82 3.34 -7.81 -11.46
C SER A 82 3.71 -8.56 -10.17
N GLY A 83 3.08 -9.72 -10.00
CA GLY A 83 3.31 -10.58 -8.84
C GLY A 83 2.41 -10.28 -7.65
N GLU A 84 2.61 -11.06 -6.59
CA GLU A 84 1.80 -11.03 -5.38
C GLU A 84 2.72 -10.96 -4.17
N VAL A 85 2.42 -10.06 -3.23
CA VAL A 85 3.15 -9.90 -1.98
C VAL A 85 2.45 -10.72 -0.92
N LYS A 86 3.15 -11.74 -0.41
CA LYS A 86 2.69 -12.60 0.69
C LYS A 86 3.63 -12.55 1.88
N PHE A 87 3.06 -12.38 3.06
CA PHE A 87 3.77 -12.49 4.34
C PHE A 87 2.77 -12.67 5.47
N ARG A 88 3.26 -12.97 6.67
CA ARG A 88 2.39 -13.14 7.82
C ARG A 88 2.56 -12.01 8.83
N VAL A 89 1.46 -11.74 9.52
CA VAL A 89 1.43 -10.83 10.65
C VAL A 89 2.28 -11.31 11.80
N ASP A 90 2.42 -12.61 12.02
CA ASP A 90 3.21 -13.17 13.13
C ASP A 90 4.71 -13.30 12.80
N GLU A 91 5.12 -13.04 11.56
CA GLU A 91 6.53 -13.02 11.17
C GLU A 91 7.22 -11.73 11.65
N GLU A 92 8.46 -11.88 12.14
CA GLU A 92 9.34 -10.75 12.43
C GLU A 92 9.84 -10.14 11.11
N GLN A 93 9.39 -8.93 10.82
CA GLN A 93 9.81 -8.17 9.64
C GLN A 93 11.13 -7.46 9.98
N TYR A 94 12.27 -8.15 9.80
CA TYR A 94 13.57 -7.51 9.91
C TYR A 94 13.90 -6.70 8.66
N PRO A 95 14.59 -5.55 8.78
CA PRO A 95 15.26 -4.95 7.64
C PRO A 95 16.14 -6.01 7.01
N ARG A 96 16.05 -6.22 5.68
CA ARG A 96 16.96 -7.15 5.01
C ARG A 96 18.38 -6.74 5.39
N LYS A 97 19.10 -7.60 6.12
CA LYS A 97 20.56 -7.51 6.12
C LYS A 97 20.93 -7.58 4.65
N SER A 98 21.71 -6.62 4.16
CA SER A 98 22.32 -6.66 2.84
C SER A 98 23.17 -7.94 2.79
N LYS A 99 22.55 -9.08 2.47
CA LYS A 99 23.30 -10.27 2.12
C LYS A 99 23.97 -9.88 0.82
N ILE A 100 25.28 -9.68 0.87
CA ILE A 100 26.12 -9.77 -0.31
C ILE A 100 25.97 -11.23 -0.75
N VAL A 101 24.98 -11.50 -1.61
CA VAL A 101 24.81 -12.81 -2.22
C VAL A 101 25.52 -12.73 -3.57
N PRO A 102 26.46 -13.64 -3.86
CA PRO A 102 27.04 -13.75 -5.19
C PRO A 102 25.93 -13.97 -6.22
N GLU A 103 26.01 -13.24 -7.34
CA GLU A 103 25.04 -13.19 -8.45
C GLU A 103 24.63 -14.56 -9.03
N SER A 104 25.36 -15.64 -8.70
CA SER A 104 25.16 -16.99 -9.22
C SER A 104 24.08 -17.82 -8.54
N ASN A 105 23.47 -17.37 -7.44
CA ASN A 105 22.41 -18.10 -6.72
C ASN A 105 21.03 -17.40 -6.74
N LEU A 106 20.82 -16.43 -7.64
CA LEU A 106 19.57 -15.67 -7.75
C LEU A 106 18.37 -16.47 -8.32
N SER A 107 18.56 -17.73 -8.72
CA SER A 107 17.64 -18.42 -9.62
C SER A 107 16.44 -19.14 -8.98
N ASN A 108 16.14 -18.98 -7.68
CA ASN A 108 14.99 -19.69 -7.08
C ASN A 108 14.21 -19.01 -5.92
N SER A 109 14.51 -17.76 -5.57
CA SER A 109 13.58 -16.97 -4.75
C SER A 109 12.90 -15.99 -5.68
N SER A 110 11.66 -16.32 -6.11
CA SER A 110 10.74 -15.42 -6.81
C SER A 110 10.95 -14.01 -6.29
N GLU A 111 11.56 -13.17 -7.15
CA GLU A 111 12.02 -11.84 -6.82
C GLU A 111 10.95 -11.14 -5.98
N ASP A 112 11.34 -10.84 -4.75
CA ASP A 112 10.62 -9.95 -3.88
C ASP A 112 10.13 -8.75 -4.69
N SER A 113 8.84 -8.73 -5.00
CA SER A 113 8.19 -7.58 -5.60
C SER A 113 8.64 -6.36 -4.79
N ASN A 114 9.52 -5.51 -5.34
CA ASN A 114 10.26 -4.50 -4.56
C ASN A 114 9.32 -3.56 -3.79
N TRP A 115 8.06 -3.44 -4.24
CA TRP A 115 7.00 -2.67 -3.59
C TRP A 115 6.44 -3.31 -2.31
N GLY A 116 6.61 -4.61 -2.08
CA GLY A 116 6.16 -5.30 -0.87
C GLY A 116 6.86 -4.81 0.41
N CYS A 117 8.01 -4.13 0.28
CA CYS A 117 8.69 -3.52 1.41
C CYS A 117 7.85 -2.45 2.13
N TYR A 118 7.00 -1.71 1.40
CA TYR A 118 6.11 -0.69 1.99
C TYR A 118 5.10 -1.33 2.95
N ALA A 119 4.47 -2.44 2.53
CA ALA A 119 3.52 -3.17 3.36
C ALA A 119 4.18 -3.79 4.60
N ARG A 120 5.39 -4.35 4.44
CA ARG A 120 6.17 -4.91 5.57
C ARG A 120 6.61 -3.83 6.54
N GLY A 121 7.07 -2.69 6.04
CA GLY A 121 7.47 -1.52 6.84
C GLY A 121 6.30 -0.94 7.62
N ALA A 122 5.14 -0.80 6.98
CA ALA A 122 3.91 -0.35 7.65
C ALA A 122 3.48 -1.34 8.75
N LEU A 123 3.51 -2.65 8.50
CA LEU A 123 3.24 -3.66 9.54
C LEU A 123 4.23 -3.54 10.71
N TYR A 124 5.53 -3.42 10.42
CA TYR A 124 6.58 -3.27 11.43
C TYR A 124 6.33 -2.03 12.32
N ALA A 125 5.99 -0.88 11.72
CA ALA A 125 5.68 0.33 12.46
C ALA A 125 4.41 0.17 13.32
N LEU A 126 3.37 -0.48 12.78
CA LEU A 126 2.10 -0.69 13.49
C LEU A 126 2.25 -1.63 14.71
N LYS A 127 3.07 -2.67 14.60
CA LYS A 127 3.31 -3.63 15.70
C LYS A 127 3.91 -3.00 16.95
N LYS A 128 4.58 -1.84 16.85
CA LYS A 128 5.21 -1.16 18.00
C LYS A 128 4.22 -0.63 19.05
N GLY A 129 2.92 -0.59 18.73
CA GLY A 129 1.88 -0.13 19.67
C GLY A 129 0.55 -0.87 19.56
N ASN A 130 0.43 -1.91 18.72
CA ASN A 130 -0.84 -2.60 18.47
C ASN A 130 -0.65 -4.12 18.43
N GLN A 131 -1.67 -4.86 18.89
CA GLN A 131 -1.72 -6.32 18.79
C GLN A 131 -2.40 -6.73 17.49
N ILE A 132 -1.59 -6.93 16.45
CA ILE A 132 -2.05 -7.32 15.12
C ILE A 132 -2.20 -8.85 15.08
N LYS A 133 -3.43 -9.35 14.87
CA LYS A 133 -3.75 -10.80 14.97
C LYS A 133 -4.34 -11.43 13.71
N LYS A 134 -4.82 -10.62 12.78
CA LYS A 134 -5.40 -11.06 11.50
C LYS A 134 -4.60 -10.44 10.36
N GLY A 135 -4.46 -11.12 9.23
CA GLY A 135 -3.92 -10.52 8.03
C GLY A 135 -5.00 -9.86 7.18
N ILE A 136 -4.64 -9.51 5.95
CA ILE A 136 -5.56 -8.90 4.98
C ILE A 136 -5.35 -9.50 3.60
N ILE A 137 -6.42 -9.59 2.82
CA ILE A 137 -6.36 -9.82 1.37
C ILE A 137 -6.72 -8.49 0.71
N GLY A 138 -5.85 -7.95 -0.14
CA GLY A 138 -6.05 -6.61 -0.70
C GLY A 138 -5.47 -6.39 -2.08
N PHE A 139 -6.02 -5.37 -2.74
CA PHE A 139 -5.60 -4.91 -4.07
C PHE A 139 -5.28 -3.42 -4.00
N ILE A 140 -4.08 -3.06 -4.44
CA ILE A 140 -3.57 -1.68 -4.46
C ILE A 140 -3.54 -1.20 -5.91
N SER A 141 -4.10 -0.03 -6.15
CA SER A 141 -4.04 0.64 -7.46
C SER A 141 -3.78 2.12 -7.30
N GLY A 142 -2.78 2.63 -8.00
CA GLY A 142 -2.50 4.05 -8.14
C GLY A 142 -3.10 4.63 -9.41
N SER A 143 -3.34 5.94 -9.41
CA SER A 143 -3.75 6.64 -10.61
C SER A 143 -2.78 6.41 -11.78
N GLU A 144 -3.35 6.14 -12.96
CA GLU A 144 -2.64 5.78 -14.19
C GLU A 144 -1.56 6.82 -14.56
N GLY A 145 -0.39 6.33 -14.99
CA GLY A 145 0.74 7.14 -15.47
C GLY A 145 1.47 7.95 -14.39
N LEU A 146 1.17 7.72 -13.10
CA LEU A 146 1.77 8.43 -11.97
C LEU A 146 2.62 7.53 -11.06
N ASP A 147 2.90 6.28 -11.47
CA ASP A 147 3.91 5.45 -10.81
C ASP A 147 5.29 6.13 -10.88
N SER A 148 6.03 6.08 -9.76
CA SER A 148 7.38 6.64 -9.62
C SER A 148 7.55 8.12 -10.06
N SER A 149 6.47 8.90 -10.10
CA SER A 149 6.42 10.26 -10.66
C SER A 149 6.95 11.37 -9.73
N GLY A 150 7.56 11.03 -8.60
CA GLY A 150 7.99 12.02 -7.60
C GLY A 150 6.86 12.65 -6.78
N LEU A 151 5.62 12.15 -6.91
CA LEU A 151 4.43 12.64 -6.20
C LEU A 151 4.22 12.02 -4.80
N SER A 152 5.30 11.52 -4.20
CA SER A 152 5.27 10.75 -2.93
C SER A 152 4.41 9.49 -2.99
N SER A 153 4.47 8.77 -4.11
CA SER A 153 3.75 7.51 -4.30
C SER A 153 4.08 6.43 -3.26
N SER A 154 5.30 6.41 -2.73
CA SER A 154 5.71 5.53 -1.62
C SER A 154 4.99 5.85 -0.31
N ALA A 155 4.95 7.12 0.10
CA ALA A 155 4.22 7.56 1.30
C ALA A 155 2.70 7.31 1.16
N ALA A 156 2.17 7.43 -0.06
CA ALA A 156 0.77 7.16 -0.35
C ALA A 156 0.41 5.65 -0.30
N VAL A 157 1.38 4.74 -0.33
CA VAL A 157 1.18 3.29 -0.10
C VAL A 157 1.26 2.96 1.39
N GLU A 158 2.16 3.60 2.13
CA GLU A 158 2.36 3.35 3.57
C GLU A 158 1.18 3.79 4.43
N LEU A 159 0.60 4.96 4.13
CA LEU A 159 -0.48 5.56 4.93
C LEU A 159 -1.78 4.72 4.93
N PRO A 160 -2.29 4.20 3.80
CA PRO A 160 -3.45 3.31 3.80
C PRO A 160 -3.26 2.07 4.66
N ILE A 161 -2.07 1.46 4.59
CA ILE A 161 -1.75 0.23 5.33
C ILE A 161 -1.65 0.50 6.82
N TYR A 162 -1.16 1.69 7.21
CA TYR A 162 -1.20 2.14 8.60
C TYR A 162 -2.64 2.37 9.10
N TRP A 163 -3.48 3.07 8.32
CA TRP A 163 -4.86 3.41 8.69
C TRP A 163 -5.79 2.20 8.85
N LEU A 164 -5.55 1.17 8.04
CA LEU A 164 -6.21 -0.13 8.04
C LEU A 164 -6.38 -0.77 9.44
N TRP A 165 -5.43 -0.50 10.34
CA TRP A 165 -5.37 -1.09 11.68
C TRP A 165 -5.85 -0.18 12.81
N LYS A 166 -6.15 1.08 12.51
CA LYS A 166 -6.75 2.03 13.45
C LYS A 166 -8.27 2.15 13.30
N VAL A 167 -8.82 1.75 12.16
CA VAL A 167 -10.27 1.64 11.97
C VAL A 167 -10.70 0.25 12.48
N PRO A 168 -11.66 0.15 13.42
CA PRO A 168 -12.09 -1.13 13.94
C PRO A 168 -12.57 -2.04 12.80
N ILE A 169 -11.87 -3.17 12.63
CA ILE A 169 -12.33 -4.29 11.83
C ILE A 169 -13.32 -5.07 12.70
N THR A 170 -14.42 -4.42 13.06
CA THR A 170 -15.64 -5.11 13.50
C THR A 170 -16.41 -5.56 12.27
#